data_AF-A0A3D8P0U5-F1
#
_entry.id   AF-A0A3D8P0U5-F1
#
_cell.length_a   1.000
_cell.length_b   1.000
_cell.length_c   1.000
_cell.angle_alpha   90.00
_cell.angle_beta   90.00
_cell.angle_gamma   90.00
#
_symmetry.space_group_name_H-M   'P 1'
#
loop_
_entity.id
_entity.type
_entity.pdbx_description
1 polymer ?
#
loop_
_entity_poly.entity_id
_entity_poly.type
_entity_poly.pdbx_seq_one_letter_code
_entity_poly.pdbx_strand_id
1 'polypeptide(L)'
;MRQQKGVSLLVALLFLGLVAFPAAVRGAGKAPPFYLRTETGAIINPVTGENADQPYSPRQTCGACHDYEAITKGYHFQQGWDVIKDGYSKEKPWVLSNGMMGKW
;
A
#
# COMPACT_ATOMS: atom_id res chain seq x y z
N MET A 1 -17.59 30.68 -46.80
CA MET A 1 -17.36 29.22 -46.61
C MET A 1 -15.94 28.92 -46.07
N ARG A 2 -15.51 29.56 -44.96
CA ARG A 2 -14.11 29.46 -44.44
C ARG A 2 -14.04 29.11 -42.94
N GLN A 3 -15.10 28.51 -42.39
CA GLN A 3 -15.22 28.19 -40.96
C GLN A 3 -15.27 26.67 -40.67
N GLN A 4 -15.61 25.82 -41.65
CA GLN A 4 -15.82 24.38 -41.41
C GLN A 4 -14.54 23.55 -41.20
N LYS A 5 -13.41 23.93 -41.84
CA LYS A 5 -12.18 23.12 -41.80
C LYS A 5 -11.47 23.16 -40.44
N GLY A 6 -11.56 24.28 -39.71
CA GLY A 6 -10.92 24.45 -38.40
C GLY A 6 -11.63 23.69 -37.27
N VAL A 7 -12.96 23.69 -37.29
CA VAL A 7 -13.78 22.96 -36.30
C VAL A 7 -13.61 21.46 -36.44
N SER A 8 -13.58 20.93 -37.67
CA SER A 8 -13.38 19.50 -37.92
C SER A 8 -12.00 18.99 -37.47
N LEU A 9 -10.95 19.80 -37.57
CA LEU A 9 -9.60 19.41 -37.14
C LEU A 9 -9.48 19.39 -35.60
N LEU A 10 -10.07 20.39 -34.93
CA LEU A 10 -10.12 20.46 -33.47
C LEU A 10 -10.94 19.32 -32.86
N VAL A 11 -12.08 19.00 -33.47
CA VAL A 11 -12.91 17.85 -33.06
C VAL A 11 -12.16 16.55 -33.28
N ALA A 12 -11.51 16.37 -34.43
CA ALA A 12 -10.71 15.17 -34.71
C ALA A 12 -9.54 14.99 -33.71
N LEU A 13 -8.85 16.08 -33.33
CA LEU A 13 -7.77 16.04 -32.34
C LEU A 13 -8.28 15.75 -30.92
N LEU A 14 -9.44 16.30 -30.54
CA LEU A 14 -10.11 15.99 -29.28
C LEU A 14 -10.54 14.52 -29.21
N PHE A 15 -11.10 13.97 -30.29
CA PHE A 15 -11.46 12.56 -30.37
C PHE A 15 -10.21 11.65 -30.35
N LEU A 16 -9.13 12.01 -31.05
CA LEU A 16 -7.88 11.25 -31.01
C LEU A 16 -7.26 11.25 -29.61
N GLY A 17 -7.30 12.39 -28.90
CA GLY A 17 -6.88 12.51 -27.51
C GLY A 17 -7.71 11.66 -26.57
N LEU A 18 -9.05 11.64 -26.72
CA LEU A 18 -9.96 10.84 -25.89
C LEU A 18 -9.79 9.32 -26.10
N VAL A 19 -9.46 8.90 -27.32
CA VAL A 19 -9.27 7.48 -27.68
C VAL A 19 -7.86 6.99 -27.32
N ALA A 20 -6.85 7.86 -27.31
CA ALA A 20 -5.47 7.51 -26.93
C ALA A 20 -5.21 7.58 -25.42
N PHE A 21 -5.96 8.38 -24.66
CA PHE A 21 -5.83 8.51 -23.20
C PHE A 21 -6.03 7.22 -22.37
N PRO A 22 -6.93 6.28 -22.71
CA PRO A 22 -7.20 5.12 -21.85
C PRO A 22 -6.08 4.07 -21.87
N ALA A 23 -5.21 4.06 -22.88
CA ALA A 23 -4.16 3.05 -23.01
C ALA A 23 -3.01 3.28 -22.01
N ALA A 24 -2.63 4.54 -21.77
CA ALA A 24 -1.57 4.90 -20.82
C ALA A 24 -1.98 4.69 -19.35
N VAL A 25 -3.29 4.75 -19.06
CA VAL A 25 -3.81 4.63 -17.68
C VAL A 25 -4.05 3.15 -17.28
N ARG A 26 -4.13 2.23 -18.24
CA ARG A 26 -4.51 0.82 -18.01
C ARG A 26 -3.50 -0.04 -17.25
N GLY A 27 -2.31 0.47 -16.92
CA GLY A 27 -1.28 -0.25 -16.16
C GLY A 27 -1.09 0.21 -14.70
N ALA A 28 -1.64 1.35 -14.32
CA ALA A 28 -1.47 1.92 -12.98
C ALA A 28 -2.46 1.27 -12.01
N GLY A 29 -2.17 0.06 -11.51
CA GLY A 29 -3.08 -0.54 -10.52
C GLY A 29 -2.73 -1.91 -9.97
N LYS A 30 -1.75 -2.63 -10.52
CA LYS A 30 -1.30 -3.90 -9.94
C LYS A 30 0.12 -3.75 -9.44
N ALA A 31 0.32 -4.00 -8.15
CA ALA A 31 1.66 -4.16 -7.60
C ALA A 31 2.38 -5.26 -8.42
N PRO A 32 3.65 -5.05 -8.79
CA PRO A 32 4.43 -6.12 -9.39
C PRO A 32 4.54 -7.28 -8.38
N PRO A 33 4.83 -8.51 -8.86
CA PRO A 33 5.15 -9.61 -7.96
C PRO A 33 6.24 -9.20 -6.97
N PHE A 34 6.04 -9.52 -5.70
CA PHE A 34 7.01 -9.28 -4.62
C PHE A 34 7.17 -10.54 -3.78
N TYR A 35 8.30 -10.63 -3.10
CA TYR A 35 8.59 -11.74 -2.17
C TYR A 35 8.37 -11.26 -0.74
N LEU A 36 7.81 -12.13 0.09
CA LEU A 36 7.88 -11.98 1.54
C LEU A 36 9.34 -12.12 1.97
N ARG A 37 9.75 -11.35 2.99
CA ARG A 37 11.12 -11.37 3.51
C ARG A 37 11.17 -11.52 5.02
N THR A 38 12.19 -12.20 5.50
CA THR A 38 12.57 -12.23 6.92
C THR A 38 13.14 -10.87 7.34
N GLU A 39 13.42 -10.70 8.63
CA GLU A 39 14.07 -9.47 9.15
C GLU A 39 15.46 -9.20 8.56
N THR A 40 16.22 -10.25 8.24
CA THR A 40 17.53 -10.14 7.57
C THR A 40 17.42 -9.95 6.05
N GLY A 41 16.20 -9.93 5.51
CA GLY A 41 15.92 -9.73 4.09
C GLY A 41 15.91 -11.01 3.25
N ALA A 42 16.10 -12.19 3.86
CA ALA A 42 16.01 -13.47 3.16
C ALA A 42 14.59 -13.71 2.63
N ILE A 43 14.46 -14.34 1.46
CA ILE A 43 13.15 -14.61 0.85
C ILE A 43 12.42 -15.69 1.65
N ILE A 44 11.16 -15.46 1.94
CA ILE A 44 10.22 -16.47 2.43
C ILE A 44 9.41 -16.97 1.24
N ASN A 45 9.50 -18.27 0.96
CA ASN A 45 8.74 -18.93 -0.09
C ASN A 45 7.78 -19.96 0.52
N PRO A 46 6.50 -19.59 0.72
CA PRO A 46 5.52 -20.50 1.31
C PRO A 46 5.12 -21.66 0.39
N VAL A 47 5.45 -21.60 -0.91
CA VAL A 47 5.13 -22.68 -1.86
C VAL A 47 6.18 -23.80 -1.80
N THR A 48 7.46 -23.44 -1.67
CA THR A 48 8.55 -24.43 -1.57
C THR A 48 8.91 -24.79 -0.13
N GLY A 49 8.48 -23.99 0.85
CA GLY A 49 8.83 -24.16 2.27
C GLY A 49 10.11 -23.44 2.69
N GLU A 50 10.83 -22.79 1.77
CA GLU A 50 12.04 -22.04 2.08
C GLU A 50 11.73 -20.89 3.05
N ASN A 51 12.34 -20.92 4.24
CA ASN A 51 12.13 -19.97 5.34
C ASN A 51 10.64 -19.79 5.74
N ALA A 52 9.77 -20.74 5.42
CA ALA A 52 8.32 -20.61 5.66
C ALA A 52 7.94 -20.64 7.15
N ASP A 53 8.85 -21.07 8.01
CA ASP A 53 8.77 -21.07 9.47
C ASP A 53 9.23 -19.75 10.11
N GLN A 54 9.84 -18.86 9.32
CA GLN A 54 10.41 -17.60 9.81
C GLN A 54 9.37 -16.47 9.84
N PRO A 55 9.47 -15.52 10.78
CA PRO A 55 8.59 -14.36 10.81
C PRO A 55 8.84 -13.44 9.61
N TYR A 56 7.77 -12.92 9.03
CA TYR A 56 7.87 -11.93 7.96
C TYR A 56 8.17 -10.54 8.54
N SER A 57 8.97 -9.75 7.83
CA SER A 57 9.29 -8.36 8.16
C SER A 57 8.54 -7.42 7.22
N PRO A 58 7.52 -6.67 7.70
CA PRO A 58 6.89 -5.60 6.93
C PRO A 58 7.89 -4.57 6.40
N ARG A 59 8.95 -4.29 7.18
CA ARG A 59 10.01 -3.34 6.81
C ARG A 59 10.79 -3.81 5.59
N GLN A 60 11.23 -5.07 5.57
CA GLN A 60 11.97 -5.61 4.43
C GLN A 60 11.06 -5.89 3.23
N THR A 61 9.82 -6.30 3.47
CA THR A 61 8.86 -6.68 2.40
C THR A 61 8.25 -5.45 1.74
N CYS A 62 7.54 -4.61 2.50
CA CYS A 62 6.84 -3.44 1.97
C CYS A 62 7.81 -2.28 1.69
N GLY A 63 8.86 -2.14 2.52
CA GLY A 63 9.88 -1.11 2.38
C GLY A 63 10.69 -1.20 1.08
N ALA A 64 10.65 -2.34 0.39
CA ALA A 64 11.29 -2.50 -0.92
C ALA A 64 10.60 -1.67 -2.03
N CYS A 65 9.32 -1.33 -1.87
CA CYS A 65 8.54 -0.59 -2.87
C CYS A 65 7.83 0.65 -2.32
N HIS A 66 7.72 0.78 -1.00
CA HIS A 66 7.02 1.86 -0.34
C HIS A 66 7.90 2.50 0.74
N ASP A 67 7.66 3.76 1.05
CA ASP A 67 8.23 4.39 2.25
C ASP A 67 7.62 3.73 3.50
N TYR A 68 8.39 2.85 4.13
CA TYR A 68 7.97 2.15 5.33
C TYR A 68 7.60 3.12 6.46
N GLU A 69 8.34 4.22 6.61
CA GLU A 69 8.09 5.22 7.65
C GLU A 69 6.81 6.03 7.38
N ALA A 70 6.36 6.11 6.14
CA ALA A 70 5.05 6.65 5.81
C ALA A 70 3.93 5.65 6.14
N ILE A 71 4.12 4.36 5.84
CA ILE A 71 3.16 3.30 6.14
C ILE A 71 2.88 3.24 7.65
N THR A 72 3.93 3.26 8.47
CA THR A 72 3.84 3.16 9.93
C THR A 72 3.21 4.38 10.60
N LYS A 73 2.81 5.40 9.86
CA LYS A 73 2.04 6.57 10.34
C LYS A 73 0.54 6.45 10.03
N GLY A 74 0.14 5.41 9.29
CA GLY A 74 -1.26 5.17 8.95
C GLY A 74 -2.11 4.96 10.20
N TYR A 75 -3.33 5.48 10.20
CA TYR A 75 -4.24 5.41 11.36
C TYR A 75 -4.36 4.01 11.98
N HIS A 76 -4.33 2.96 11.15
CA HIS A 76 -4.38 1.57 11.61
C HIS A 76 -3.25 1.21 12.57
N PHE A 77 -2.02 1.70 12.34
CA PHE A 77 -0.84 1.41 13.17
C PHE A 77 -0.73 2.35 14.38
N GLN A 78 -1.41 3.50 14.33
CA GLN A 78 -1.32 4.56 15.35
C GLN A 78 -2.46 4.51 16.36
N GLN A 79 -3.49 3.71 16.09
CA GLN A 79 -4.68 3.71 16.92
C GLN A 79 -4.35 3.31 18.36
N GLY A 80 -4.58 4.24 19.29
CA GLY A 80 -4.36 4.06 20.72
C GLY A 80 -2.93 4.28 21.19
N TRP A 81 -1.99 4.65 20.30
CA TRP A 81 -0.57 4.83 20.62
C TRP A 81 -0.32 5.93 21.66
N ASP A 82 -1.07 7.04 21.57
CA ASP A 82 -0.95 8.22 22.41
C ASP A 82 -1.45 8.03 23.85
N VAL A 83 -2.17 6.93 24.12
CA VAL A 83 -2.81 6.65 25.41
C VAL A 83 -2.38 5.32 26.06
N ILE A 84 -1.32 4.68 25.54
CA ILE A 84 -0.77 3.41 26.06
C ILE A 84 -0.32 3.56 27.52
N LYS A 85 -0.76 2.64 28.39
CA LYS A 85 -0.27 2.52 29.78
C LYS A 85 -0.57 1.14 30.38
N ASP A 86 0.32 0.66 31.26
CA ASP A 86 0.21 -0.66 31.94
C ASP A 86 -1.05 -0.83 32.81
N GLY A 87 -1.69 0.27 33.21
CA GLY A 87 -2.91 0.28 34.01
C GLY A 87 -4.15 0.75 33.24
N TYR A 88 -4.18 0.61 31.92
CA TYR A 88 -5.26 1.16 31.09
C TYR A 88 -6.62 0.56 31.44
N SER A 89 -6.71 -0.78 31.54
CA SER A 89 -7.89 -1.46 32.07
C SER A 89 -7.52 -2.27 33.31
N LYS A 90 -8.23 -2.01 34.42
CA LYS A 90 -8.06 -2.77 35.66
C LYS A 90 -8.60 -4.20 35.53
N GLU A 91 -9.67 -4.35 34.76
CA GLU A 91 -10.36 -5.62 34.53
C GLU A 91 -9.65 -6.48 33.47
N LYS A 92 -8.94 -5.84 32.54
CA LYS A 92 -8.19 -6.50 31.46
C LYS A 92 -6.75 -5.96 31.40
N PRO A 93 -5.85 -6.41 32.29
CA PRO A 93 -4.49 -5.89 32.37
C PRO A 93 -3.65 -6.03 31.09
N TRP A 94 -4.02 -6.96 30.20
CA TRP A 94 -3.38 -7.12 28.88
C TRP A 94 -3.85 -6.10 27.83
N VAL A 95 -4.85 -5.27 28.13
CA VAL A 95 -5.31 -4.21 27.24
C VAL A 95 -4.66 -2.90 27.64
N LEU A 96 -3.74 -2.41 26.81
CA LEU A 96 -2.92 -1.23 27.09
C LEU A 96 -3.49 0.09 26.55
N SER A 97 -4.46 0.04 25.64
CA SER A 97 -5.12 1.22 25.04
C SER A 97 -6.54 0.88 24.53
N ASN A 98 -7.30 1.90 24.08
CA ASN A 98 -8.56 1.69 23.35
C ASN A 98 -8.35 1.30 21.88
N GLY A 99 -7.16 1.51 21.31
CA GLY A 99 -6.89 1.24 19.90
C GLY A 99 -6.48 -0.20 19.61
N MET A 100 -6.01 -0.45 18.39
CA MET A 100 -5.48 -1.77 18.00
C MET A 100 -4.02 -1.96 18.43
N MET A 101 -3.29 -0.89 18.74
CA MET A 101 -1.92 -1.02 19.21
C MET A 101 -1.86 -1.79 20.53
N GLY A 102 -1.05 -2.86 20.57
CA GLY A 102 -0.88 -3.74 21.73
C GLY A 102 -2.02 -4.75 21.93
N LYS A 103 -3.01 -4.79 21.03
CA LYS A 103 -3.89 -5.94 20.89
C LYS A 103 -3.22 -6.86 19.86
N TRP A 104 -3.03 -8.12 20.21
CA TRP A 104 -2.26 -9.19 19.52
C TRP A 104 -0.78 -9.24 19.87
#